data_AF-A0A7W0WSF0-F1
#
_entry.id   AF-A0A7W0WSF0-F1
#
_cell.length_a   1.000
_cell.length_b   1.000
_cell.length_c   1.000
_cell.angle_alpha   90.00
_cell.angle_beta   90.00
_cell.angle_gamma   90.00
#
_symmetry.space_group_name_H-M   'P 1'
#
loop_
_entity.id
_entity.type
_entity.pdbx_description
1 polymer ?
#
loop_
_entity_poly.entity_id
_entity_poly.type
_entity_poly.pdbx_seq_one_letter_code
_entity_poly.pdbx_strand_id
1 'polypeptide(L)'
;MAESRAPEPDEPSSKTQREVGAPIPKGELDPDLIKLQRARPKIGIITSAGMVFLCAFFIWRLTADRKFGGEGDTPRLAQLADVMAGKVAAESFIELPAEPMMSHAIRSAKGKGDPGLRTVPVRGTNERVWLVLDGVGWDDPVVTNRYPGRLRELSDLPFAAAVRAHATANPRPVFATSAAVRGGLSSGTLKSVDGDDLKIRDTDRIAFDVVDPNLSTIIATFTPGTPEHAALLDAGAWQKALDALGITAKPVAQDDKDKVLGQVRFDTQQPVTEVTTKLEGAKLWSARVEPVTRHLETTWGALKGSSPSGFTVGTTTIPDQQLDLLGIYVTRAIPSDAYALI
;
A
#
# COMPACT_ATOMS: atom_id res chain seq x y z
N MET A 1 52.48 63.58 -52.93
CA MET A 1 51.50 62.46 -52.95
C MET A 1 50.16 63.03 -52.58
N ALA A 2 49.21 62.91 -53.50
CA ALA A 2 47.93 63.61 -53.51
C ALA A 2 46.86 62.90 -52.67
N GLU A 3 46.11 63.71 -51.92
CA GLU A 3 44.65 63.80 -51.84
C GLU A 3 43.80 62.55 -52.18
N SER A 4 43.05 62.06 -51.19
CA SER A 4 41.74 61.43 -51.43
C SER A 4 40.84 61.66 -50.22
N ARG A 5 39.81 62.48 -50.46
CA ARG A 5 38.78 62.95 -49.53
C ARG A 5 37.64 61.93 -49.56
N ALA A 6 37.30 61.34 -48.41
CA ALA A 6 36.12 60.48 -48.27
C ALA A 6 34.84 61.35 -48.13
N PRO A 7 33.70 60.91 -48.66
CA PRO A 7 32.50 61.74 -48.85
C PRO A 7 31.78 62.04 -47.52
N GLU A 8 31.22 63.25 -47.45
CA GLU A 8 30.27 63.70 -46.43
C GLU A 8 29.09 62.74 -46.30
N PRO A 9 28.61 62.45 -45.08
CA PRO A 9 27.29 61.86 -44.91
C PRO A 9 26.24 62.93 -45.23
N ASP A 10 25.34 62.59 -46.15
CA ASP A 10 24.15 63.35 -46.51
C ASP A 10 23.42 63.88 -45.27
N GLU A 11 23.10 65.18 -45.31
CA GLU A 11 22.16 65.81 -44.38
C GLU A 11 20.88 64.96 -44.29
N PRO A 12 20.33 64.70 -43.09
CA PRO A 12 18.97 64.21 -43.00
C PRO A 12 18.03 65.31 -43.50
N SER A 13 17.59 65.11 -44.75
CA SER A 13 16.37 65.62 -45.38
C SER A 13 15.44 66.32 -44.40
N SER A 14 15.22 67.61 -44.68
CA SER A 14 14.23 68.45 -44.05
C SER A 14 12.93 67.69 -43.83
N LYS A 15 12.51 67.59 -42.56
CA LYS A 15 11.16 67.15 -42.23
C LYS A 15 10.19 68.14 -42.85
N THR A 16 9.64 67.80 -44.01
CA THR A 16 8.45 68.43 -44.57
C THR A 16 7.39 68.43 -43.47
N GLN A 17 7.01 69.62 -42.99
CA GLN A 17 5.89 69.76 -42.07
C GLN A 17 4.65 69.18 -42.77
N ARG A 18 4.18 68.02 -42.30
CA ARG A 18 2.91 67.44 -42.74
C ARG A 18 1.79 68.40 -42.36
N GLU A 19 0.88 68.67 -43.30
CA GLU A 19 -0.35 69.41 -43.02
C GLU A 19 -1.17 68.68 -41.95
N VAL A 20 -1.70 69.45 -40.99
CA VAL A 20 -2.48 68.95 -39.87
C VAL A 20 -3.76 68.28 -40.39
N GLY A 21 -3.85 66.95 -40.28
CA GLY A 21 -5.04 66.17 -40.64
C GLY A 21 -4.92 65.25 -41.87
N ALA A 22 -3.76 65.18 -42.53
CA ALA A 22 -3.57 64.28 -43.67
C ALA A 22 -3.58 62.78 -43.26
N PRO A 23 -4.17 61.86 -44.04
CA PRO A 23 -4.21 60.43 -43.74
C PRO A 23 -2.80 59.81 -43.67
N ILE A 24 -2.49 59.10 -42.59
CA ILE A 24 -1.19 58.44 -42.38
C ILE A 24 -1.17 57.09 -43.13
N PRO A 25 -0.13 56.80 -43.95
CA PRO A 25 -0.03 55.53 -44.66
C PRO A 25 0.12 54.33 -43.71
N LYS A 26 -0.49 53.21 -44.09
CA LYS A 26 -0.61 51.99 -43.26
C LYS A 26 0.78 51.38 -43.01
N GLY A 27 1.34 51.62 -41.83
CA GLY A 27 2.67 51.13 -41.42
C GLY A 27 3.58 52.18 -40.79
N GLU A 28 3.27 53.47 -40.95
CA GLU A 28 3.96 54.53 -40.22
C GLU A 28 3.38 54.69 -38.81
N LEU A 29 4.24 54.64 -37.79
CA LEU A 29 3.88 54.96 -36.40
C LEU A 29 3.61 56.46 -36.29
N ASP A 30 2.37 56.81 -35.95
CA ASP A 30 1.97 58.19 -35.70
C ASP A 30 2.83 58.80 -34.58
N PRO A 31 3.64 59.84 -34.84
CA PRO A 31 4.49 60.45 -33.84
C PRO A 31 3.72 61.09 -32.69
N ASP A 32 2.42 61.39 -32.86
CA ASP A 32 1.58 61.91 -31.78
C ASP A 32 1.02 60.79 -30.89
N LEU A 33 0.95 59.54 -31.35
CA LEU A 33 0.71 58.37 -30.49
C LEU A 33 1.88 58.07 -29.54
N ILE A 34 3.11 58.46 -29.91
CA ILE A 34 4.29 58.34 -29.03
C ILE A 34 4.27 59.40 -27.92
N LYS A 35 3.63 60.56 -28.17
CA LYS A 35 3.48 61.67 -27.20
C LYS A 35 2.29 61.48 -26.26
N LEU A 36 1.39 60.54 -26.54
CA LEU A 36 0.31 60.19 -25.62
C LEU A 36 0.91 59.64 -24.33
N GLN A 37 0.87 60.48 -23.29
CA GLN A 37 1.33 60.16 -21.96
C GLN A 37 0.56 58.94 -21.47
N ARG A 38 1.19 57.76 -21.53
CA ARG A 38 0.57 56.52 -21.06
C ARG A 38 0.11 56.74 -19.63
N ALA A 39 -1.20 56.61 -19.39
CA ALA A 39 -1.74 56.70 -18.04
C ALA A 39 -1.04 55.64 -17.20
N ARG A 40 -0.19 56.07 -16.25
CA ARG A 40 0.48 55.15 -15.34
C ARG A 40 -0.63 54.41 -14.59
N PRO A 41 -0.65 53.06 -14.61
CA PRO A 41 -1.64 52.34 -13.84
C PRO A 41 -1.52 52.79 -12.38
N LYS A 42 -2.59 53.41 -11.87
CA LYS A 42 -2.64 53.88 -10.49
C LYS A 42 -2.85 52.65 -9.61
N ILE A 43 -1.78 51.96 -9.28
CA ILE A 43 -1.81 50.87 -8.29
C ILE A 43 -2.10 51.54 -6.96
N GLY A 44 -3.33 51.37 -6.46
CA GLY A 44 -3.73 51.90 -5.17
C GLY A 44 -2.91 51.28 -4.03
N ILE A 45 -2.78 52.02 -2.92
CA ILE A 45 -2.10 51.53 -1.71
C ILE A 45 -2.70 50.19 -1.25
N ILE A 46 -4.01 50.02 -1.38
CA ILE A 46 -4.72 48.78 -1.04
C ILE A 46 -4.25 47.59 -1.89
N THR A 47 -4.11 47.77 -3.21
CA THR A 47 -3.63 46.72 -4.11
C THR A 47 -2.19 46.34 -3.80
N SER A 48 -1.35 47.33 -3.49
CA SER A 48 0.05 47.12 -3.10
C SER A 48 0.14 46.35 -1.78
N ALA A 49 -0.64 46.75 -0.77
CA ALA A 49 -0.70 46.06 0.51
C ALA A 49 -1.24 44.63 0.37
N GLY A 50 -2.25 44.42 -0.47
CA GLY A 50 -2.78 43.08 -0.79
C GLY A 50 -1.73 42.18 -1.44
N MET A 51 -0.92 42.73 -2.36
CA MET A 51 0.18 41.99 -2.98
C MET A 51 1.27 41.61 -1.97
N VAL A 52 1.67 42.55 -1.10
CA VAL A 52 2.65 42.28 -0.03
C VAL A 52 2.14 41.21 0.92
N PHE A 53 0.87 41.28 1.31
CA PHE A 53 0.24 40.26 2.16
C PHE A 53 0.23 38.89 1.46
N LEU A 54 -0.13 38.83 0.18
CA LEU A 54 -0.10 37.60 -0.60
C LEU A 54 1.32 37.02 -0.69
N CYS A 55 2.33 37.86 -0.93
CA CYS A 55 3.73 37.44 -0.95
C CYS A 55 4.19 36.91 0.41
N ALA A 56 3.86 37.60 1.50
CA ALA A 56 4.17 37.15 2.86
C ALA A 56 3.47 35.82 3.17
N PHE A 57 2.21 35.67 2.75
CA PHE A 57 1.45 34.44 2.85
C PHE A 57 2.12 33.30 2.06
N PHE A 58 2.56 33.52 0.83
CA PHE A 58 3.29 32.52 0.05
C PHE A 58 4.63 32.13 0.69
N ILE A 59 5.41 33.11 1.18
CA ILE A 59 6.68 32.82 1.88
C ILE A 59 6.40 31.93 3.09
N TRP A 60 5.40 32.28 3.89
CA TRP A 60 5.00 31.49 5.03
C TRP A 60 4.54 30.08 4.60
N ARG A 61 3.64 29.99 3.62
CA ARG A 61 3.06 28.72 3.14
C ARG A 61 4.08 27.79 2.50
N LEU A 62 5.11 28.33 1.85
CA LEU A 62 6.19 27.61 1.17
C LEU A 62 7.44 27.43 2.05
N THR A 63 7.37 27.78 3.34
CA THR A 63 8.54 27.64 4.24
C THR A 63 9.04 26.20 4.28
N ALA A 64 8.14 25.22 4.31
CA ALA A 64 8.48 23.79 4.28
C ALA A 64 9.21 23.40 2.99
N ASP A 65 8.68 23.81 1.84
CA ASP A 65 9.28 23.51 0.54
C ASP A 65 10.63 24.21 0.36
N ARG A 66 10.79 25.43 0.89
CA ARG A 66 12.07 26.14 0.91
C ARG A 66 13.11 25.46 1.79
N LYS A 67 12.71 24.93 2.95
CA LYS A 67 13.63 24.20 3.84
C LYS A 67 14.10 22.92 3.17
N PHE A 68 13.18 22.14 2.61
CA PHE A 68 13.51 20.93 1.86
C PHE A 68 14.38 21.23 0.64
N GLY A 69 14.04 22.26 -0.15
CA GLY A 69 14.84 22.67 -1.32
C GLY A 69 16.22 23.24 -0.98
N GLY A 70 16.49 23.52 0.31
CA GLY A 70 17.82 23.85 0.81
C GLY A 70 18.61 22.63 1.30
N GLU A 71 18.00 21.44 1.38
CA GLU A 71 18.72 20.19 1.62
C GLU A 71 19.46 19.75 0.35
N GLY A 72 20.57 19.03 0.52
CA GLY A 72 21.36 18.54 -0.61
C GLY A 72 20.68 17.38 -1.34
N ASP A 73 21.14 17.08 -2.56
CA ASP A 73 20.57 16.03 -3.42
C ASP A 73 20.81 14.58 -2.92
N THR A 74 21.57 14.40 -1.84
CA THR A 74 21.87 13.08 -1.27
C THR A 74 20.99 12.84 -0.04
N PRO A 75 20.13 11.81 -0.05
CA PRO A 75 19.26 11.53 1.08
C PRO A 75 20.07 11.09 2.30
N ARG A 76 19.71 11.57 3.48
CA ARG A 76 20.34 11.17 4.74
C ARG A 76 19.76 9.84 5.20
N LEU A 77 20.60 8.84 5.46
CA LEU A 77 20.14 7.58 6.06
C LEU A 77 19.48 7.84 7.43
N ALA A 78 18.25 7.37 7.60
CA ALA A 78 17.49 7.47 8.83
C ALA A 78 17.00 6.09 9.28
N GLN A 79 17.03 5.82 10.58
CA GLN A 79 16.49 4.58 11.14
C GLN A 79 15.01 4.75 11.45
N LEU A 80 14.23 3.68 11.29
CA LEU A 80 12.80 3.68 11.55
C LEU A 80 12.48 4.09 13.01
N ALA A 81 13.28 3.60 13.96
CA ALA A 81 13.14 3.96 15.37
C ALA A 81 13.33 5.46 15.63
N ASP A 82 14.22 6.13 14.89
CA ASP A 82 14.46 7.57 15.05
C ASP A 82 13.34 8.41 14.42
N VAL A 83 12.75 7.95 13.31
CA VAL A 83 11.54 8.55 12.73
C VAL A 83 10.36 8.42 13.71
N MET A 84 10.12 7.22 14.24
CA MET A 84 9.04 6.97 15.20
C MET A 84 9.23 7.73 16.53
N ALA A 85 10.47 7.98 16.94
CA ALA A 85 10.79 8.78 18.11
C ALA A 85 10.78 10.30 17.85
N GLY A 86 10.46 10.75 16.63
CA GLY A 86 10.42 12.17 16.26
C GLY A 86 11.80 12.85 16.23
N LYS A 87 12.90 12.08 16.17
CA LYS A 87 14.26 12.63 16.10
C LYS A 87 14.66 13.07 14.69
N VAL A 88 13.90 12.64 13.68
CA VAL A 88 14.03 13.08 12.30
C VAL A 88 13.01 14.19 12.08
N ALA A 89 13.47 15.38 11.69
CA ALA A 89 12.58 16.49 11.40
C ALA A 89 11.64 16.15 10.25
N ALA A 90 10.39 16.59 10.37
CA ALA A 90 9.51 16.65 9.22
C ALA A 90 10.15 17.54 8.13
N GLU A 91 9.85 17.22 6.88
CA GLU A 91 10.36 17.88 5.68
C GLU A 91 11.84 17.60 5.36
N SER A 92 12.47 16.60 6.00
CA SER A 92 13.82 16.13 5.64
C SER A 92 13.83 15.13 4.49
N PHE A 93 14.87 15.19 3.66
CA PHE A 93 15.19 14.22 2.63
C PHE A 93 15.99 13.06 3.23
N ILE A 94 15.35 11.90 3.33
CA ILE A 94 15.92 10.73 4.00
C ILE A 94 15.91 9.49 3.10
N GLU A 95 16.82 8.57 3.40
CA GLU A 95 16.75 7.19 2.95
C GLU A 95 16.34 6.33 4.14
N LEU A 96 15.23 5.60 4.01
CA LEU A 96 14.64 4.81 5.08
C LEU A 96 14.72 3.32 4.74
N PRO A 97 15.45 2.51 5.53
CA PRO A 97 15.33 1.06 5.49
C PRO A 97 13.96 0.67 6.07
N ALA A 98 13.12 0.05 5.26
CA ALA A 98 11.74 -0.27 5.63
C ALA A 98 11.26 -1.55 4.93
N GLU A 99 10.36 -2.28 5.58
CA GLU A 99 9.65 -3.41 5.00
C GLU A 99 8.19 -3.00 4.74
N PRO A 100 7.79 -2.72 3.48
CA PRO A 100 6.41 -2.37 3.16
C PRO A 100 5.47 -3.57 3.29
N MET A 101 4.32 -3.38 3.93
CA MET A 101 3.25 -4.39 3.92
C MET A 101 2.40 -4.24 2.65
N MET A 102 2.91 -4.71 1.51
CA MET A 102 2.29 -4.49 0.19
C MET A 102 0.86 -5.06 0.07
N SER A 103 0.53 -6.13 0.81
CA SER A 103 -0.83 -6.66 0.92
C SER A 103 -1.83 -5.65 1.50
N HIS A 104 -1.33 -4.64 2.21
CA HIS A 104 -2.11 -3.60 2.88
C HIS A 104 -2.09 -2.27 2.12
N ALA A 105 -1.56 -2.24 0.90
CA ALA A 105 -1.47 -1.03 0.10
C ALA A 105 -2.84 -0.41 -0.18
N ILE A 106 -2.98 0.90 0.07
CA ILE A 106 -4.16 1.69 -0.27
C ILE A 106 -3.85 2.49 -1.54
N ARG A 107 -4.68 2.29 -2.56
CA ARG A 107 -4.63 3.11 -3.77
C ARG A 107 -5.46 4.37 -3.59
N SER A 108 -4.84 5.53 -3.82
CA SER A 108 -5.52 6.83 -3.84
C SER A 108 -5.24 7.52 -5.17
N ALA A 109 -6.26 7.79 -5.97
CA ALA A 109 -6.10 8.59 -7.19
C ALA A 109 -6.06 10.08 -6.84
N LYS A 110 -5.18 10.88 -7.46
CA LYS A 110 -5.21 12.35 -7.31
C LYS A 110 -6.23 12.99 -8.26
N GLY A 111 -6.73 12.24 -9.25
CA GLY A 111 -7.73 12.69 -10.22
C GLY A 111 -8.24 11.60 -11.16
N LYS A 112 -9.20 11.92 -12.02
CA LYS A 112 -9.76 10.99 -13.02
C LYS A 112 -8.70 10.75 -14.12
N GLY A 113 -8.29 9.49 -14.31
CA GLY A 113 -7.28 9.09 -15.31
C GLY A 113 -5.83 9.12 -14.82
N ASP A 114 -5.59 9.46 -13.56
CA ASP A 114 -4.28 9.38 -12.91
C ASP A 114 -4.02 7.92 -12.46
N PRO A 115 -2.84 7.31 -12.76
CA PRO A 115 -2.45 6.01 -12.20
C PRO A 115 -2.51 6.00 -10.66
N GLY A 116 -2.45 7.18 -10.03
CA GLY A 116 -2.66 7.37 -8.60
C GLY A 116 -1.41 7.09 -7.78
N LEU A 117 -1.58 7.03 -6.47
CA LEU A 117 -0.55 6.68 -5.51
C LEU A 117 -0.88 5.37 -4.82
N ARG A 118 0.16 4.65 -4.44
CA ARG A 118 0.07 3.48 -3.57
C ARG A 118 0.68 3.83 -2.22
N THR A 119 -0.19 4.01 -1.23
CA THR A 119 0.23 4.29 0.15
C THR A 119 0.29 2.98 0.92
N VAL A 120 1.46 2.63 1.45
CA VAL A 120 1.73 1.32 2.05
C VAL A 120 2.26 1.52 3.47
N PRO A 121 1.67 0.87 4.48
CA PRO A 121 2.19 0.97 5.84
C PRO A 121 3.51 0.20 5.97
N VAL A 122 4.40 0.69 6.82
CA VAL A 122 5.67 0.03 7.14
C VAL A 122 5.47 -0.94 8.31
N ARG A 123 5.94 -2.18 8.16
CA ARG A 123 5.87 -3.21 9.21
C ARG A 123 6.53 -2.74 10.50
N GLY A 124 5.93 -3.06 11.65
CA GLY A 124 6.48 -2.79 12.98
C GLY A 124 6.37 -1.33 13.43
N THR A 125 5.60 -0.51 12.70
CA THR A 125 5.42 0.93 13.03
C THR A 125 4.07 1.27 13.62
N ASN A 126 3.21 0.27 13.81
CA ASN A 126 1.83 0.46 14.26
C ASN A 126 1.09 1.57 13.47
N GLU A 127 1.21 1.54 12.13
CA GLU A 127 0.61 2.51 11.20
C GLU A 127 1.15 3.96 11.34
N ARG A 128 2.26 4.19 12.05
CA ARG A 128 2.87 5.53 12.22
C ARG A 128 3.79 5.94 11.08
N VAL A 129 4.24 5.02 10.23
CA VAL A 129 5.06 5.35 9.05
C VAL A 129 4.49 4.67 7.82
N TRP A 130 4.36 5.46 6.75
CA TRP A 130 3.83 5.03 5.46
C TRP A 130 4.80 5.36 4.34
N LEU A 131 4.88 4.48 3.34
CA LEU A 131 5.59 4.73 2.10
C LEU A 131 4.57 5.12 1.02
N VAL A 132 4.90 6.14 0.25
CA VAL A 132 4.08 6.61 -0.87
C VAL A 132 4.80 6.25 -2.15
N LEU A 133 4.34 5.17 -2.76
CA LEU A 133 4.90 4.61 -3.98
C LEU A 133 4.04 5.03 -5.17
N ASP A 134 4.62 4.90 -6.37
CA ASP A 134 3.87 5.10 -7.60
C ASP A 134 2.70 4.08 -7.69
N GLY A 135 1.55 4.56 -8.16
CA GLY A 135 0.32 3.80 -8.30
C GLY A 135 0.17 3.09 -9.65
N VAL A 136 1.08 3.29 -10.62
CA VAL A 136 1.03 2.63 -11.93
C VAL A 136 0.78 1.12 -11.76
N GLY A 137 -0.40 0.68 -12.18
CA GLY A 137 -0.89 -0.67 -11.89
C GLY A 137 -0.30 -1.77 -12.76
N TRP A 138 0.50 -1.40 -13.76
CA TRP A 138 1.11 -2.30 -14.74
C TRP A 138 2.55 -2.66 -14.40
N ASP A 139 3.21 -1.86 -13.57
CA ASP A 139 4.56 -2.13 -13.11
C ASP A 139 4.52 -2.82 -11.75
N ASP A 140 5.40 -3.80 -11.58
CA ASP A 140 5.62 -4.38 -10.27
C ASP A 140 6.11 -3.29 -9.31
N PRO A 141 5.56 -3.21 -8.10
CA PRO A 141 6.04 -2.26 -7.12
C PRO A 141 7.53 -2.52 -6.86
N VAL A 142 8.34 -1.47 -6.96
CA VAL A 142 9.76 -1.55 -6.65
C VAL A 142 9.90 -1.78 -5.14
N VAL A 143 10.04 -3.05 -4.76
CA VAL A 143 10.34 -3.45 -3.39
C VAL A 143 11.86 -3.44 -3.23
N THR A 144 12.36 -2.39 -2.57
CA THR A 144 13.77 -2.23 -2.22
C THR A 144 13.93 -2.31 -0.71
N ASN A 145 15.13 -2.59 -0.24
CA ASN A 145 15.41 -2.57 1.20
C ASN A 145 15.53 -1.15 1.76
N ARG A 146 15.51 -0.12 0.89
CA ARG A 146 15.70 1.28 1.22
C ARG A 146 14.87 2.16 0.30
N TYR A 147 14.24 3.16 0.90
CA TYR A 147 13.36 4.09 0.22
C TYR A 147 13.86 5.51 0.43
N PRO A 148 14.36 6.19 -0.62
CA PRO A 148 14.64 7.60 -0.56
C PRO A 148 13.34 8.40 -0.70
N GLY A 149 13.22 9.50 0.04
CA GLY A 149 12.06 10.37 -0.06
C GLY A 149 12.04 11.50 0.95
N ARG A 150 11.07 12.39 0.79
CA ARG A 150 10.80 13.49 1.73
C ARG A 150 9.87 12.99 2.83
N LEU A 151 10.32 13.04 4.07
CA LEU A 151 9.49 12.71 5.22
C LEU A 151 8.49 13.83 5.46
N ARG A 152 7.18 13.55 5.45
CA ARG A 152 6.13 14.53 5.73
C ARG A 152 5.14 13.98 6.74
N GLU A 153 4.50 14.86 7.51
CA GLU A 153 3.36 14.44 8.31
C GLU A 153 2.23 14.01 7.36
N LEU A 154 1.65 12.85 7.61
CA LEU A 154 0.59 12.31 6.77
C LEU A 154 -0.60 13.27 6.72
N SER A 155 -0.94 13.94 7.83
CA SER A 155 -2.00 14.96 7.90
C SER A 155 -1.84 16.11 6.91
N ASP A 156 -0.62 16.42 6.49
CA ASP A 156 -0.34 17.55 5.58
C ASP A 156 -0.44 17.17 4.10
N LEU A 157 -0.80 15.92 3.80
CA LEU A 157 -0.90 15.39 2.44
C LEU A 157 -2.35 15.43 1.93
N PRO A 158 -2.56 15.76 0.64
CA PRO A 158 -3.91 15.93 0.09
C PRO A 158 -4.76 14.65 0.08
N PHE A 159 -4.12 13.47 0.09
CA PHE A 159 -4.78 12.17 0.12
C PHE A 159 -4.98 11.60 1.53
N ALA A 160 -4.51 12.27 2.58
CA ALA A 160 -4.50 11.76 3.94
C ALA A 160 -5.89 11.37 4.45
N ALA A 161 -6.89 12.21 4.18
CA ALA A 161 -8.27 11.95 4.58
C ALA A 161 -8.84 10.69 3.92
N ALA A 162 -8.54 10.48 2.63
CA ALA A 162 -9.00 9.30 1.89
C ALA A 162 -8.33 8.02 2.42
N VAL A 163 -7.03 8.06 2.67
CA VAL A 163 -6.27 6.93 3.23
C VAL A 163 -6.79 6.57 4.63
N ARG A 164 -7.02 7.58 5.50
CA ARG A 164 -7.60 7.37 6.84
C ARG A 164 -9.01 6.80 6.78
N ALA A 165 -9.86 7.33 5.90
CA ALA A 165 -11.23 6.84 5.74
C ALA A 165 -11.24 5.39 5.25
N HIS A 166 -10.39 5.06 4.28
CA HIS A 166 -10.27 3.69 3.78
C HIS A 166 -9.76 2.72 4.85
N ALA A 167 -8.70 3.08 5.59
CA ALA A 167 -8.18 2.26 6.68
C ALA A 167 -9.20 2.05 7.81
N THR A 168 -10.02 3.06 8.10
CA THR A 168 -11.11 2.95 9.09
C THR A 168 -12.23 2.03 8.62
N ALA A 169 -12.62 2.13 7.34
CA ALA A 169 -13.68 1.31 6.75
C ALA A 169 -13.25 -0.15 6.50
N ASN A 170 -11.95 -0.39 6.32
CA ASN A 170 -11.37 -1.70 6.00
C ASN A 170 -10.31 -2.08 7.03
N PRO A 171 -10.72 -2.40 8.28
CA PRO A 171 -9.79 -2.81 9.32
C PRO A 171 -9.04 -4.06 8.88
N ARG A 172 -7.72 -4.03 9.02
CA ARG A 172 -6.84 -5.11 8.57
C ARG A 172 -6.63 -6.09 9.71
N PRO A 173 -6.74 -7.40 9.47
CA PRO A 173 -6.40 -8.38 10.48
C PRO A 173 -4.91 -8.30 10.79
N VAL A 174 -4.57 -8.32 12.07
CA VAL A 174 -3.20 -8.45 12.55
C VAL A 174 -3.05 -9.82 13.17
N PHE A 175 -1.99 -10.53 12.78
CA PHE A 175 -1.79 -11.90 13.25
C PHE A 175 -1.09 -11.93 14.61
N ALA A 176 -1.48 -12.88 15.44
CA ALA A 176 -0.92 -13.09 16.77
C ALA A 176 -0.74 -14.59 17.04
N THR A 177 0.21 -14.94 17.90
CA THR A 177 0.32 -16.32 18.37
C THR A 177 -0.71 -16.60 19.46
N SER A 178 -1.09 -17.86 19.66
CA SER A 178 -1.97 -18.28 20.76
C SER A 178 -1.44 -17.82 22.13
N ALA A 179 -0.13 -17.94 22.35
CA ALA A 179 0.53 -17.47 23.56
C ALA A 179 0.39 -15.94 23.74
N ALA A 180 0.56 -15.15 22.68
CA ALA A 180 0.37 -13.71 22.72
C ALA A 180 -1.09 -13.33 23.02
N VAL A 181 -2.07 -14.02 22.42
CA VAL A 181 -3.49 -13.86 22.72
C VAL A 181 -3.77 -14.14 24.19
N ARG A 182 -3.29 -15.26 24.73
CA ARG A 182 -3.47 -15.62 26.15
C ARG A 182 -2.86 -14.59 27.11
N GLY A 183 -1.62 -14.17 26.85
CA GLY A 183 -0.98 -13.12 27.62
C GLY A 183 -1.77 -11.81 27.56
N GLY A 184 -2.30 -11.49 26.39
CA GLY A 184 -3.14 -10.32 26.16
C GLY A 184 -4.44 -10.32 26.95
N LEU A 185 -5.09 -11.47 27.14
CA LEU A 185 -6.39 -11.55 27.85
C LEU A 185 -6.31 -10.97 29.27
N SER A 186 -5.14 -11.07 29.91
CA SER A 186 -4.88 -10.52 31.26
C SER A 186 -4.49 -9.03 31.26
N SER A 187 -3.82 -8.56 30.20
CA SER A 187 -3.19 -7.23 30.15
C SER A 187 -3.93 -6.21 29.28
N GLY A 188 -4.88 -6.66 28.44
CA GLY A 188 -5.53 -5.84 27.41
C GLY A 188 -4.58 -5.38 26.30
N THR A 189 -3.34 -5.87 26.28
CA THR A 189 -2.32 -5.52 25.29
C THR A 189 -1.73 -6.79 24.69
N LEU A 190 -1.55 -6.81 23.38
CA LEU A 190 -1.04 -7.96 22.65
C LEU A 190 0.12 -7.55 21.76
N LYS A 191 1.10 -8.43 21.61
CA LYS A 191 2.15 -8.27 20.60
C LYS A 191 1.83 -9.08 19.35
N SER A 192 1.79 -8.43 18.20
CA SER A 192 1.56 -9.12 16.92
C SER A 192 2.77 -9.95 16.50
N VAL A 193 2.57 -10.85 15.53
CA VAL A 193 3.67 -11.57 14.85
C VAL A 193 4.65 -10.59 14.20
N ASP A 194 4.14 -9.47 13.68
CA ASP A 194 4.93 -8.38 13.09
C ASP A 194 5.63 -7.50 14.15
N GLY A 195 5.44 -7.77 15.45
CA GLY A 195 6.08 -7.08 16.55
C GLY A 195 5.40 -5.81 17.05
N ASP A 196 4.21 -5.47 16.53
CA ASP A 196 3.44 -4.30 16.97
C ASP A 196 2.77 -4.55 18.33
N ASP A 197 2.76 -3.54 19.19
CA ASP A 197 1.95 -3.51 20.40
C ASP A 197 0.51 -3.05 20.09
N LEU A 198 -0.44 -3.92 20.38
CA LEU A 198 -1.86 -3.76 20.14
C LEU A 198 -2.59 -3.57 21.46
N LYS A 199 -3.25 -2.41 21.63
CA LYS A 199 -4.28 -2.27 22.67
C LYS A 199 -5.58 -2.83 22.13
N ILE A 200 -6.16 -3.79 22.84
CA ILE A 200 -7.37 -4.49 22.42
C ILE A 200 -8.54 -4.11 23.32
N ARG A 201 -9.68 -3.83 22.71
CA ARG A 201 -10.96 -3.58 23.38
C ARG A 201 -11.80 -4.84 23.35
N ASP A 202 -12.68 -5.00 24.34
CA ASP A 202 -13.57 -6.17 24.44
C ASP A 202 -14.47 -6.36 23.22
N THR A 203 -14.75 -5.29 22.47
CA THR A 203 -15.57 -5.31 21.24
C THR A 203 -14.78 -5.66 19.98
N ASP A 204 -13.45 -5.67 20.03
CA ASP A 204 -12.64 -5.96 18.84
C ASP A 204 -12.83 -7.43 18.45
N ARG A 205 -12.93 -7.68 17.14
CA ARG A 205 -13.18 -9.02 16.59
C ARG A 205 -11.89 -9.79 16.47
N ILE A 206 -11.99 -11.10 16.65
CA ILE A 206 -10.90 -12.04 16.49
C ILE A 206 -11.41 -13.26 15.72
N ALA A 207 -10.68 -13.60 14.66
CA ALA A 207 -10.84 -14.75 13.82
C ALA A 207 -9.85 -15.86 14.22
N PHE A 208 -10.34 -17.08 14.07
CA PHE A 208 -9.64 -18.32 14.30
C PHE A 208 -9.77 -19.15 13.04
N ASP A 209 -8.64 -19.50 12.41
CA ASP A 209 -8.60 -20.56 11.42
C ASP A 209 -8.16 -21.83 12.12
N VAL A 210 -9.08 -22.79 12.21
CA VAL A 210 -8.95 -23.99 13.02
C VAL A 210 -8.85 -25.21 12.12
N VAL A 211 -7.78 -25.98 12.25
CA VAL A 211 -7.61 -27.28 11.60
C VAL A 211 -8.59 -28.27 12.22
N ASP A 212 -9.45 -28.88 11.40
CA ASP A 212 -10.25 -30.02 11.85
C ASP A 212 -9.33 -31.26 11.89
N PRO A 213 -9.09 -31.86 13.06
CA PRO A 213 -8.16 -32.99 13.18
C PRO A 213 -8.64 -34.25 12.45
N ASN A 214 -9.93 -34.32 12.10
CA ASN A 214 -10.55 -35.51 11.53
C ASN A 214 -10.90 -35.34 10.05
N LEU A 215 -10.61 -34.19 9.45
CA LEU A 215 -10.89 -33.92 8.05
C LEU A 215 -9.62 -33.55 7.30
N SER A 216 -9.48 -34.06 6.08
CA SER A 216 -8.40 -33.68 5.18
C SER A 216 -8.85 -33.77 3.73
N THR A 217 -8.19 -33.02 2.87
CA THR A 217 -8.42 -33.05 1.43
C THR A 217 -7.20 -33.64 0.73
N ILE A 218 -7.43 -34.65 -0.10
CA ILE A 218 -6.42 -35.22 -0.98
C ILE A 218 -6.44 -34.42 -2.28
N ILE A 219 -5.28 -33.94 -2.71
CA ILE A 219 -5.08 -33.34 -4.03
C ILE A 219 -4.13 -34.24 -4.81
N ALA A 220 -4.66 -34.89 -5.83
CA ALA A 220 -3.98 -35.91 -6.61
C ALA A 220 -3.84 -35.48 -8.07
N THR A 221 -2.73 -35.84 -8.71
CA THR A 221 -2.48 -35.54 -10.12
C THR A 221 -2.70 -36.78 -10.96
N PHE A 222 -3.25 -36.62 -12.17
CA PHE A 222 -3.35 -37.75 -13.09
C PHE A 222 -1.97 -38.29 -13.44
N THR A 223 -1.80 -39.61 -13.28
CA THR A 223 -0.51 -40.26 -13.45
C THR A 223 -0.62 -41.36 -14.50
N PRO A 224 0.25 -41.38 -15.53
CA PRO A 224 0.31 -42.49 -16.45
C PRO A 224 0.70 -43.77 -15.69
N GLY A 225 0.14 -44.92 -16.11
CA GLY A 225 0.40 -46.19 -15.46
C GLY A 225 1.89 -46.54 -15.48
N THR A 226 2.35 -47.19 -14.40
CA THR A 226 3.68 -47.80 -14.33
C THR A 226 3.52 -49.32 -14.26
N PRO A 227 4.55 -50.12 -14.54
CA PRO A 227 4.45 -51.58 -14.36
C PRO A 227 4.04 -51.99 -12.93
N GLU A 228 4.34 -51.15 -11.94
CA GLU A 228 3.99 -51.38 -10.53
C GLU A 228 2.59 -50.86 -10.15
N HIS A 229 1.97 -49.96 -10.93
CA HIS A 229 0.72 -49.30 -10.56
C HIS A 229 -0.20 -49.09 -11.77
N ALA A 230 -1.49 -49.42 -11.61
CA ALA A 230 -2.51 -49.11 -12.59
C ALA A 230 -2.54 -47.60 -12.92
N ALA A 231 -2.89 -47.27 -14.15
CA ALA A 231 -2.97 -45.88 -14.58
C ALA A 231 -4.06 -45.13 -13.80
N LEU A 232 -3.69 -43.98 -13.22
CA LEU A 232 -4.59 -43.12 -12.45
C LEU A 232 -4.97 -41.90 -13.29
N LEU A 233 -5.75 -42.17 -14.34
CA LEU A 233 -6.04 -41.21 -15.42
C LEU A 233 -7.28 -40.37 -15.19
N ASP A 234 -8.12 -40.74 -14.22
CA ASP A 234 -9.37 -40.06 -13.92
C ASP A 234 -9.72 -40.18 -12.43
N ALA A 235 -10.76 -39.45 -12.01
CA ALA A 235 -11.23 -39.43 -10.64
C ALA A 235 -11.75 -40.79 -10.16
N GLY A 236 -12.29 -41.64 -11.05
CA GLY A 236 -12.80 -42.96 -10.70
C GLY A 236 -11.68 -43.97 -10.44
N ALA A 237 -10.59 -43.90 -11.20
CA ALA A 237 -9.38 -44.69 -10.97
C ALA A 237 -8.74 -44.32 -9.62
N TRP A 238 -8.65 -43.02 -9.32
CA TRP A 238 -8.22 -42.54 -8.02
C TRP A 238 -9.15 -42.99 -6.89
N GLN A 239 -10.48 -42.87 -7.04
CA GLN A 239 -11.43 -43.32 -6.03
C GLN A 239 -11.24 -44.81 -5.69
N LYS A 240 -11.11 -45.68 -6.71
CA LYS A 240 -10.86 -47.11 -6.48
C LYS A 240 -9.55 -47.38 -5.73
N ALA A 241 -8.50 -46.63 -6.05
CA ALA A 241 -7.22 -46.75 -5.35
C ALA A 241 -7.34 -46.31 -3.88
N LEU A 242 -8.06 -45.22 -3.60
CA LEU A 242 -8.32 -44.74 -2.24
C LEU A 242 -9.19 -45.73 -1.45
N ASP A 243 -10.25 -46.26 -2.06
CA ASP A 243 -11.14 -47.26 -1.46
C ASP A 243 -10.36 -48.54 -1.08
N ALA A 244 -9.42 -48.98 -1.93
CA ALA A 244 -8.56 -50.14 -1.67
C ALA A 244 -7.64 -49.95 -0.45
N LEU A 245 -7.34 -48.70 -0.09
CA LEU A 245 -6.57 -48.33 1.10
C LEU A 245 -7.45 -48.11 2.35
N GLY A 246 -8.76 -48.31 2.22
CA GLY A 246 -9.72 -47.99 3.29
C GLY A 246 -9.74 -46.49 3.61
N ILE A 247 -9.49 -45.65 2.61
CA ILE A 247 -9.64 -44.20 2.73
C ILE A 247 -11.07 -43.85 2.33
N THR A 248 -11.86 -43.34 3.28
CA THR A 248 -13.23 -42.91 2.98
C THR A 248 -13.19 -41.51 2.38
N ALA A 249 -13.07 -41.44 1.06
CA ALA A 249 -12.91 -40.21 0.30
C ALA A 249 -14.14 -39.92 -0.56
N LYS A 250 -14.51 -38.65 -0.72
CA LYS A 250 -15.56 -38.18 -1.62
C LYS A 250 -14.96 -37.26 -2.68
N PRO A 251 -15.19 -37.49 -3.98
CA PRO A 251 -14.65 -36.64 -5.01
C PRO A 251 -15.29 -35.25 -4.93
N VAL A 252 -14.45 -34.23 -5.06
CA VAL A 252 -14.87 -32.83 -5.15
C VAL A 252 -14.97 -32.46 -6.64
N ALA A 253 -15.98 -31.67 -6.99
CA ALA A 253 -16.13 -31.19 -8.36
C ALA A 253 -14.91 -30.35 -8.77
N GLN A 254 -14.29 -30.72 -9.90
CA GLN A 254 -13.13 -30.01 -10.42
C GLN A 254 -13.52 -28.60 -10.90
N ASP A 255 -12.78 -27.60 -10.46
CA ASP A 255 -12.84 -26.27 -11.05
C ASP A 255 -11.94 -26.18 -12.30
N ASP A 256 -11.94 -25.02 -12.97
CA ASP A 256 -11.13 -24.84 -14.18
C ASP A 256 -9.62 -24.85 -13.91
N LYS A 257 -9.19 -24.52 -12.68
CA LYS A 257 -7.77 -24.58 -12.30
C LYS A 257 -7.32 -26.02 -12.15
N ASP A 258 -8.12 -26.85 -11.50
CA ASP A 258 -7.87 -28.28 -11.33
C ASP A 258 -7.76 -28.98 -12.70
N LYS A 259 -8.62 -28.63 -13.67
CA LYS A 259 -8.54 -29.15 -15.04
C LYS A 259 -7.24 -28.76 -15.74
N VAL A 260 -6.84 -27.48 -15.64
CA VAL A 260 -5.60 -26.99 -16.26
C VAL A 260 -4.37 -27.67 -15.66
N LEU A 261 -4.39 -27.93 -14.35
CA LEU A 261 -3.29 -28.59 -13.64
C LEU A 261 -3.33 -30.13 -13.74
N GLY A 262 -4.38 -30.72 -14.33
CA GLY A 262 -4.56 -32.17 -14.39
C GLY A 262 -4.73 -32.81 -13.02
N GLN A 263 -5.40 -32.12 -12.09
CA GLN A 263 -5.58 -32.52 -10.70
C GLN A 263 -7.02 -32.91 -10.39
N VAL A 264 -7.18 -33.81 -9.45
CA VAL A 264 -8.46 -34.25 -8.87
C VAL A 264 -8.37 -34.13 -7.35
N ARG A 265 -9.48 -33.75 -6.72
CA ARG A 265 -9.56 -33.56 -5.27
C ARG A 265 -10.55 -34.51 -4.62
N PHE A 266 -10.25 -34.92 -3.40
CA PHE A 266 -11.15 -35.73 -2.59
C PHE A 266 -11.19 -35.25 -1.15
N ASP A 267 -12.38 -35.05 -0.60
CA ASP A 267 -12.57 -34.79 0.82
C ASP A 267 -12.60 -36.10 1.60
N THR A 268 -11.92 -36.15 2.72
CA THR A 268 -11.85 -37.35 3.58
C THR A 268 -12.35 -37.05 4.98
N GLN A 269 -12.82 -38.09 5.66
CA GLN A 269 -13.16 -38.06 7.09
C GLN A 269 -12.07 -38.71 7.93
N GLN A 270 -10.80 -38.45 7.58
CA GLN A 270 -9.64 -39.00 8.26
C GLN A 270 -8.56 -37.92 8.48
N PRO A 271 -7.75 -38.04 9.56
CA PRO A 271 -6.64 -37.15 9.84
C PRO A 271 -5.58 -37.14 8.72
N VAL A 272 -4.96 -35.99 8.47
CA VAL A 272 -3.91 -35.81 7.46
C VAL A 272 -2.82 -36.88 7.59
N THR A 273 -2.29 -37.11 8.80
CA THR A 273 -1.22 -38.08 9.03
C THR A 273 -1.61 -39.52 8.70
N GLU A 274 -2.86 -39.91 8.96
CA GLU A 274 -3.35 -41.25 8.63
C GLU A 274 -3.45 -41.43 7.11
N VAL A 275 -4.07 -40.47 6.42
CA VAL A 275 -4.24 -40.50 4.97
C VAL A 275 -2.89 -40.48 4.27
N THR A 276 -1.98 -39.58 4.67
CA THR A 276 -0.61 -39.51 4.14
C THR A 276 0.10 -40.86 4.30
N THR A 277 0.12 -41.43 5.51
CA THR A 277 0.78 -42.74 5.75
C THR A 277 0.23 -43.84 4.84
N LYS A 278 -1.09 -43.88 4.61
CA LYS A 278 -1.71 -44.86 3.71
C LYS A 278 -1.30 -44.64 2.25
N LEU A 279 -1.28 -43.39 1.77
CA LEU A 279 -0.85 -43.06 0.41
C LEU A 279 0.63 -43.39 0.19
N GLU A 280 1.50 -43.05 1.15
CA GLU A 280 2.93 -43.33 1.09
C GLU A 280 3.21 -44.85 1.12
N GLY A 281 2.54 -45.59 1.99
CA GLY A 281 2.64 -47.05 2.06
C GLY A 281 2.18 -47.74 0.76
N ALA A 282 1.24 -47.12 0.05
CA ALA A 282 0.76 -47.54 -1.26
C ALA A 282 1.55 -46.98 -2.44
N LYS A 283 2.63 -46.22 -2.18
CA LYS A 283 3.46 -45.53 -3.18
C LYS A 283 2.67 -44.59 -4.11
N LEU A 284 1.57 -44.01 -3.64
CA LEU A 284 0.75 -43.04 -4.37
C LEU A 284 1.31 -41.62 -4.23
N TRP A 285 2.55 -41.42 -4.69
CA TRP A 285 3.33 -40.19 -4.50
C TRP A 285 2.83 -38.98 -5.30
N SER A 286 1.95 -39.20 -6.28
CA SER A 286 1.34 -38.13 -7.07
C SER A 286 0.13 -37.48 -6.39
N ALA A 287 -0.05 -37.74 -5.10
CA ALA A 287 -1.03 -37.10 -4.24
C ALA A 287 -0.37 -36.41 -3.05
N ARG A 288 -0.96 -35.29 -2.63
CA ARG A 288 -0.67 -34.64 -1.35
C ARG A 288 -1.94 -34.52 -0.53
N VAL A 289 -1.79 -34.43 0.78
CA VAL A 289 -2.92 -34.30 1.72
C VAL A 289 -2.79 -32.96 2.42
N GLU A 290 -3.86 -32.18 2.38
CA GLU A 290 -3.96 -30.87 3.02
C GLU A 290 -4.99 -30.93 4.17
N PRO A 291 -4.75 -30.23 5.29
CA PRO A 291 -5.74 -30.13 6.37
C PRO A 291 -6.96 -29.31 5.92
N VAL A 292 -8.13 -29.65 6.44
CA VAL A 292 -9.33 -28.81 6.29
C VAL A 292 -9.36 -27.80 7.43
N THR A 293 -9.40 -26.52 7.09
CA THR A 293 -9.54 -25.43 8.06
C THR A 293 -10.98 -24.92 8.13
N ARG A 294 -11.41 -24.51 9.33
CA ARG A 294 -12.68 -23.84 9.57
C ARG A 294 -12.43 -22.45 10.13
N HIS A 295 -13.12 -21.48 9.56
CA HIS A 295 -13.08 -20.10 10.04
C HIS A 295 -14.13 -19.90 11.13
N LEU A 296 -13.70 -19.42 12.28
CA LEU A 296 -14.55 -19.06 13.42
C LEU A 296 -14.23 -17.65 13.87
N GLU A 297 -15.23 -16.92 14.35
CA GLU A 297 -15.04 -15.55 14.81
C GLU A 297 -15.75 -15.30 16.13
N THR A 298 -15.17 -14.44 16.95
CA THR A 298 -15.78 -13.94 18.19
C THR A 298 -15.24 -12.55 18.53
N THR A 299 -15.57 -12.04 19.71
CA THR A 299 -15.01 -10.80 20.26
C THR A 299 -13.97 -11.10 21.33
N TRP A 300 -13.05 -10.17 21.55
CA TRP A 300 -12.04 -10.29 22.59
C TRP A 300 -12.64 -10.51 23.98
N GLY A 301 -13.71 -9.78 24.31
CA GLY A 301 -14.40 -9.91 25.59
C GLY A 301 -14.97 -11.32 25.83
N ALA A 302 -15.45 -11.98 24.77
CA ALA A 302 -15.98 -13.34 24.85
C ALA A 302 -14.88 -14.39 25.15
N LEU A 303 -13.62 -14.10 24.83
CA LEU A 303 -12.50 -15.00 25.09
C LEU A 303 -12.00 -14.99 26.53
N LYS A 304 -12.38 -14.01 27.36
CA LYS A 304 -11.88 -13.88 28.74
C LYS A 304 -12.18 -15.08 29.64
N GLY A 305 -13.19 -15.89 29.29
CA GLY A 305 -13.52 -17.14 29.97
C GLY A 305 -12.74 -18.37 29.48
N SER A 306 -11.84 -18.22 28.50
CA SER A 306 -11.07 -19.33 27.94
C SER A 306 -10.12 -19.92 28.96
N SER A 307 -10.09 -21.25 29.06
CA SER A 307 -9.18 -21.96 29.96
C SER A 307 -7.79 -22.14 29.33
N PRO A 308 -6.76 -22.57 30.11
CA PRO A 308 -5.47 -22.93 29.54
C PRO A 308 -5.50 -24.08 28.51
N SER A 309 -6.57 -24.87 28.45
CA SER A 309 -6.70 -26.00 27.52
C SER A 309 -7.16 -25.61 26.12
N GLY A 310 -7.65 -24.38 25.91
CA GLY A 310 -8.11 -23.93 24.59
C GLY A 310 -8.82 -22.58 24.63
N PHE A 311 -9.14 -22.02 23.46
CA PHE A 311 -9.99 -20.84 23.34
C PHE A 311 -11.45 -21.24 23.20
N THR A 312 -12.33 -20.61 23.96
CA THR A 312 -13.78 -20.89 23.87
C THR A 312 -14.43 -19.91 22.90
N VAL A 313 -14.92 -20.43 21.77
CA VAL A 313 -15.64 -19.67 20.75
C VAL A 313 -17.05 -20.25 20.63
N GLY A 314 -18.04 -19.49 21.11
CA GLY A 314 -19.41 -19.98 21.25
C GLY A 314 -19.47 -21.16 22.22
N THR A 315 -19.89 -22.34 21.74
CA THR A 315 -19.93 -23.59 22.52
C THR A 315 -18.72 -24.50 22.29
N THR A 316 -17.78 -24.10 21.42
CA THR A 316 -16.63 -24.91 21.04
C THR A 316 -15.38 -24.46 21.80
N THR A 317 -14.64 -25.41 22.36
CA THR A 317 -13.30 -25.14 22.91
C THR A 317 -12.27 -25.63 21.90
N ILE A 318 -11.43 -24.72 21.42
CA ILE A 318 -10.41 -24.95 20.40
C ILE A 318 -9.05 -25.10 21.09
N PRO A 319 -8.43 -26.29 21.08
CA PRO A 319 -7.07 -26.48 21.58
C PRO A 319 -6.05 -25.68 20.77
N ASP A 320 -4.98 -25.22 21.41
CA ASP A 320 -3.95 -24.43 20.75
C ASP A 320 -3.28 -25.19 19.59
N GLN A 321 -3.20 -26.53 19.65
CA GLN A 321 -2.63 -27.33 18.57
C GLN A 321 -3.49 -27.38 17.29
N GLN A 322 -4.77 -27.00 17.38
CA GLN A 322 -5.67 -26.94 16.22
C GLN A 322 -5.67 -25.56 15.56
N LEU A 323 -4.98 -24.57 16.13
CA LEU A 323 -4.93 -23.23 15.58
C LEU A 323 -3.88 -23.16 14.49
N ASP A 324 -4.33 -22.91 13.26
CA ASP A 324 -3.45 -22.59 12.14
C ASP A 324 -3.09 -21.10 12.19
N LEU A 325 -4.13 -20.26 12.30
CA LEU A 325 -3.97 -18.81 12.28
C LEU A 325 -4.94 -18.13 13.25
N LEU A 326 -4.47 -17.06 13.90
CA LEU A 326 -5.29 -16.15 14.70
C LEU A 326 -5.18 -14.75 14.13
N GLY A 327 -6.28 -14.24 13.59
CA GLY A 327 -6.38 -12.89 13.04
C GLY A 327 -7.16 -11.99 13.97
N ILE A 328 -6.59 -10.86 14.40
CA ILE A 328 -7.28 -9.90 15.25
C ILE A 328 -7.64 -8.69 14.39
N TYR A 329 -8.94 -8.45 14.23
CA TYR A 329 -9.44 -7.26 13.55
C TYR A 329 -9.48 -6.09 14.52
N VAL A 330 -8.30 -5.56 14.83
CA VAL A 330 -8.22 -4.28 15.52
C VAL A 330 -8.45 -3.19 14.49
N THR A 331 -9.50 -2.40 14.66
CA THR A 331 -9.67 -1.18 13.86
C THR A 331 -8.57 -0.19 14.26
N ARG A 332 -7.45 -0.21 13.52
CA ARG A 332 -6.38 0.78 13.69
C ARG A 332 -6.76 2.02 12.88
N ALA A 333 -7.25 3.04 13.56
CA ALA A 333 -7.21 4.38 12.98
C ALA A 333 -5.73 4.75 12.77
N ILE A 334 -5.40 5.29 11.61
CA ILE A 334 -4.05 5.80 11.36
C ILE A 334 -3.81 6.94 12.35
N PRO A 335 -2.75 6.89 13.18
CA PRO A 335 -2.47 7.92 14.16
C PRO A 335 -2.42 9.33 13.54
N SER A 336 -2.82 10.33 14.31
CA SER A 336 -2.82 11.72 13.84
C SER A 336 -1.41 12.23 13.54
N ASP A 337 -0.41 11.68 14.22
CA ASP A 337 1.02 11.97 14.12
C ASP A 337 1.78 11.02 13.18
N ALA A 338 1.06 10.27 12.34
CA ALA A 338 1.70 9.40 11.36
C ALA A 338 2.49 10.21 10.32
N TYR A 339 3.62 9.65 9.88
CA TYR A 339 4.45 10.18 8.80
C TYR A 339 4.24 9.39 7.50
N ALA A 340 4.52 10.06 6.39
CA ALA A 340 4.60 9.49 5.06
C ALA A 340 5.92 9.89 4.41
N LEU A 341 6.60 8.92 3.81
CA LEU A 341 7.76 9.14 2.96
C LEU A 341 7.29 9.23 1.52
N ILE A 342 7.45 10.40 0.91
CA ILE A 342 7.01 10.72 -0.47
C ILE A 342 8.18 10.89 -1.43
#